data_AF-L0DI06-F1
#
_entry.id   AF-L0DI06-F1
#
_cell.length_a   1.000
_cell.length_b   1.000
_cell.length_c   1.000
_cell.angle_alpha   90.00
_cell.angle_beta   90.00
_cell.angle_gamma   90.00
#
_symmetry.space_group_name_H-M   'P 1'
#
loop_
_entity.id
_entity.type
_entity.pdbx_description
1 polymer ?
#
loop_
_entity_poly.entity_id
_entity_poly.type
_entity_poly.pdbx_seq_one_letter_code
_entity_poly.pdbx_strand_id
1 'polypeptide(L)'
;MIGLPIVWAQASGTNANALALLSLRRWYSSLTLSSPESVPSLFGLWALLLGLATLLVVVMVSQGPKRALGQLFDFPGHFRLIAGALTRLRRSGRVVAVTIGMTVLAWTVGQIRTYHMAQGKDDLILLTKARGLGELAVEQGILAGLTPLRDLAGLADNFPLLLLATIVLFRVSVERWGGAYVPLSLRRDRQVMWGELVWGSGSLYLLYRLVSLASGTGDLPLGGCMVLEVIIIPALMLLLDATLLSWVLVELRNAGLGDTGNDALDTNDVVRLIPGVMLTCLAVLPARYLATAVLLATLDMPGTTTNSLLGRYVRWQLNWGLADLQGAALVVTGMAGVAAWTRGTMSGLVRGYSRLLAAEGGHLAALLVLAGFAAGTLSAMAYMIVLSLPAQTWVLAAADGYAHYATLPVGLVTLAALVELGERSLPVASLAPETDAEADPISA
;
A
#
# COMPACT_ATOMS: atom_id res chain seq x y z
N MET A 1 -7.26 -8.96 36.67
CA MET A 1 -7.15 -7.53 36.28
C MET A 1 -5.68 -7.14 36.37
N ILE A 2 -4.96 -7.25 35.27
CA ILE A 2 -3.57 -6.82 35.18
C ILE A 2 -3.62 -5.35 34.80
N GLY A 3 -3.19 -4.49 35.73
CA GLY A 3 -3.08 -3.06 35.46
C GLY A 3 -2.07 -2.83 34.35
N LEU A 4 -2.53 -2.26 33.24
CA LEU A 4 -1.67 -1.62 32.25
C LEU A 4 -0.77 -0.62 32.99
N PRO A 5 0.56 -0.60 32.79
CA PRO A 5 1.41 0.42 33.39
C PRO A 5 1.14 1.75 32.68
N ILE A 6 0.10 2.45 33.14
CA ILE A 6 -0.13 3.86 32.85
C ILE A 6 0.91 4.65 33.64
N VAL A 7 2.04 4.94 33.00
CA VAL A 7 2.91 6.05 33.37
C VAL A 7 3.16 6.90 32.13
N TRP A 8 2.09 7.61 31.71
CA TRP A 8 2.17 8.83 30.90
C TRP A 8 1.29 9.94 31.52
N ALA A 9 0.95 9.80 32.80
CA ALA A 9 0.23 10.79 33.56
C ALA A 9 1.24 11.79 34.14
N GLN A 10 1.47 12.89 33.42
CA GLN A 10 1.67 14.25 33.96
C GLN A 10 1.99 15.23 32.82
N ALA A 11 1.00 16.00 32.38
CA ALA A 11 1.14 17.43 32.02
C ALA A 11 -0.22 17.98 31.56
N SER A 12 -0.70 19.00 32.26
CA SER A 12 -1.83 19.85 31.89
C SER A 12 -1.54 20.60 30.58
N GLY A 13 -2.42 20.47 29.60
CA GLY A 13 -2.26 20.95 28.22
C GLY A 13 -2.66 19.85 27.25
N THR A 14 -2.90 20.14 25.97
CA THR A 14 -3.10 19.11 24.91
C THR A 14 -2.11 17.96 25.09
N ASN A 15 -2.59 16.77 25.45
CA ASN A 15 -1.73 15.61 25.76
C ASN A 15 -1.05 15.14 24.47
N ALA A 16 0.19 15.55 24.23
CA ALA A 16 0.96 15.22 23.02
C ALA A 16 1.03 13.70 22.79
N ASN A 17 1.01 12.90 23.86
CA ASN A 17 1.03 11.44 23.77
C ASN A 17 -0.28 10.89 23.20
N ALA A 18 -1.41 11.56 23.44
CA ALA A 18 -2.70 11.14 22.87
C ALA A 18 -2.75 11.37 21.36
N LEU A 19 -2.13 12.46 20.86
CA LEU A 19 -2.03 12.73 19.41
C LEU A 19 -1.05 11.81 18.71
N ALA A 20 0.10 11.51 19.33
CA ALA A 20 1.04 10.52 18.82
C ALA A 20 0.37 9.14 18.66
N LEU A 21 -0.35 8.68 19.69
CA LEU A 21 -1.09 7.41 19.63
C LEU A 21 -2.24 7.45 18.61
N LEU A 22 -2.99 8.56 18.52
CA LEU A 22 -4.02 8.74 17.50
C LEU A 22 -3.42 8.67 16.09
N SER A 23 -2.29 9.34 15.86
CA SER A 23 -1.63 9.37 14.55
C SER A 23 -1.17 7.98 14.10
N LEU A 24 -0.55 7.22 15.03
CA LEU A 24 -0.15 5.84 14.80
C LEU A 24 -1.37 4.96 14.51
N ARG A 25 -2.44 5.13 15.28
CA ARG A 25 -3.68 4.36 15.14
C ARG A 25 -4.36 4.61 13.80
N ARG A 26 -4.50 5.87 13.38
CA ARG A 26 -5.06 6.21 12.05
C ARG A 26 -4.23 5.63 10.92
N TRP A 27 -2.90 5.66 11.03
CA TRP A 27 -2.06 5.06 10.02
C TRP A 27 -2.21 3.54 9.96
N TYR A 28 -2.30 2.89 11.12
CA TYR A 28 -2.45 1.45 11.20
C TYR A 28 -3.85 0.96 10.80
N SER A 29 -4.93 1.62 11.24
CA SER A 29 -6.32 1.14 11.07
C SER A 29 -6.98 1.62 9.79
N SER A 30 -6.63 2.82 9.31
CA SER A 30 -7.20 3.41 8.09
C SER A 30 -6.17 3.71 7.01
N LEU A 31 -4.87 3.49 7.20
CA LEU A 31 -3.82 3.95 6.28
C LEU A 31 -3.80 5.47 6.09
N THR A 32 -4.30 6.20 7.09
CA THR A 32 -4.28 7.66 7.10
C THR A 32 -3.12 8.16 7.95
N LEU A 33 -2.06 8.62 7.28
CA LEU A 33 -0.90 9.21 7.95
C LEU A 33 -1.33 10.57 8.52
N SER A 34 -1.03 10.82 9.79
CA SER A 34 -1.48 12.04 10.50
C SER A 34 -0.32 12.67 11.25
N SER A 35 -0.40 13.99 11.48
CA SER A 35 0.57 14.70 12.31
C SER A 35 0.45 14.26 13.77
N PRO A 36 1.57 13.89 14.43
CA PRO A 36 1.62 13.52 15.84
C PRO A 36 1.63 14.75 16.77
N GLU A 37 1.83 15.95 16.22
CA GLU A 37 1.92 17.20 16.99
C GLU A 37 0.55 17.80 17.26
N SER A 38 0.42 18.71 18.23
CA SER A 38 -0.80 19.47 18.47
C SER A 38 -0.91 20.73 17.63
N VAL A 39 0.21 21.20 17.07
CA VAL A 39 0.30 22.42 16.28
C VAL A 39 0.35 22.05 14.78
N PRO A 40 -0.19 22.90 13.89
CA PRO A 40 0.02 22.76 12.46
C PRO A 40 1.51 22.66 12.11
N SER A 41 1.87 21.69 11.27
CA SER A 41 3.24 21.38 10.91
C SER A 41 3.38 21.08 9.43
N LEU A 42 4.40 21.68 8.81
CA LEU A 42 4.78 21.42 7.42
C LEU A 42 5.82 20.29 7.32
N PHE A 43 6.05 19.53 8.39
CA PHE A 43 7.06 18.47 8.38
C PHE A 43 6.81 17.45 7.26
N GLY A 44 5.57 17.02 7.05
CA GLY A 44 5.21 16.12 5.96
C GLY A 44 5.61 16.65 4.57
N LEU A 45 5.58 17.98 4.38
CA LEU A 45 5.98 18.62 3.13
C LEU A 45 7.49 18.53 2.95
N TRP A 46 8.26 18.74 4.01
CA TRP A 46 9.71 18.55 3.99
C TRP A 46 10.07 17.09 3.68
N ALA A 47 9.41 16.12 4.31
CA ALA A 47 9.62 14.70 3.99
C ALA A 47 9.33 14.39 2.51
N LEU A 48 8.26 14.98 1.96
CA LEU A 48 7.87 14.81 0.55
C LEU A 48 8.90 15.43 -0.39
N LEU A 49 9.26 16.69 -0.15
CA LEU A 49 10.22 17.42 -0.98
C LEU A 49 11.61 16.79 -0.90
N LEU A 50 12.06 16.37 0.28
CA LEU A 50 13.35 15.68 0.44
C LEU A 50 13.35 14.31 -0.24
N GLY A 51 12.26 13.54 -0.15
CA GLY A 51 12.12 12.27 -0.86
C GLY A 51 12.19 12.43 -2.38
N LEU A 52 11.45 13.40 -2.93
CA LEU A 52 11.45 13.71 -4.36
C LEU A 52 12.80 14.29 -4.83
N ALA A 53 13.42 15.17 -4.05
CA ALA A 53 14.74 15.72 -4.34
C ALA A 53 15.81 14.61 -4.33
N THR A 54 15.76 13.70 -3.36
CA THR A 54 16.67 12.55 -3.27
C THR A 54 16.48 11.63 -4.47
N LEU A 55 15.23 11.32 -4.85
CA LEU A 55 14.95 10.58 -6.08
C LEU A 55 15.55 11.26 -7.30
N LEU A 56 15.35 12.58 -7.46
CA LEU A 56 15.90 13.33 -8.58
C LEU A 56 17.43 13.28 -8.61
N VAL A 57 18.10 13.40 -7.46
CA VAL A 57 19.57 13.24 -7.36
C VAL A 57 19.99 11.83 -7.80
N VAL A 58 19.32 10.79 -7.31
CA VAL A 58 19.60 9.39 -7.71
C VAL A 58 19.39 9.19 -9.21
N VAL A 59 18.36 9.78 -9.78
CA VAL A 59 18.10 9.78 -11.23
C VAL A 59 19.22 10.50 -11.98
N MET A 60 19.62 11.70 -11.55
CA MET A 60 20.71 12.45 -12.19
C MET A 60 22.04 11.68 -12.15
N VAL A 61 22.32 10.97 -11.05
CA VAL A 61 23.50 10.08 -10.94
C VAL A 61 23.39 8.90 -11.91
N SER A 62 22.18 8.35 -12.10
CA SER A 62 21.96 7.15 -12.92
C SER A 62 21.99 7.40 -14.43
N GLN A 63 21.44 8.53 -14.90
CA GLN A 63 21.31 8.82 -16.35
C GLN A 63 21.99 10.11 -16.83
N GLY A 64 22.58 10.88 -15.92
CA GLY A 64 23.17 12.20 -16.18
C GLY A 64 22.14 13.34 -16.07
N PRO A 65 22.57 14.53 -15.61
CA PRO A 65 21.65 15.63 -15.26
C PRO A 65 20.88 16.18 -16.46
N LYS A 66 21.52 16.26 -17.64
CA LYS A 66 20.87 16.78 -18.86
C LYS A 66 19.68 15.91 -19.29
N ARG A 67 19.84 14.58 -19.28
CA ARG A 67 18.77 13.65 -19.66
C ARG A 67 17.68 13.60 -18.59
N ALA A 68 18.07 13.59 -17.32
CA ALA A 68 17.15 13.64 -16.19
C ALA A 68 16.23 14.87 -16.22
N LEU A 69 16.80 16.07 -16.35
CA LEU A 69 16.02 17.30 -16.44
C LEU A 69 15.23 17.38 -17.75
N GLY A 70 15.80 16.91 -18.86
CA GLY A 70 15.10 16.83 -20.15
C GLY A 70 13.81 16.02 -20.05
N GLN A 71 13.86 14.84 -19.43
CA GLN A 71 12.68 14.00 -19.18
C GLN A 71 11.74 14.60 -18.14
N LEU A 72 12.26 15.18 -17.05
CA LEU A 72 11.46 15.80 -16.00
C LEU A 72 10.55 16.93 -16.53
N PHE A 73 10.96 17.60 -17.61
CA PHE A 73 10.20 18.66 -18.27
C PHE A 73 9.62 18.25 -19.64
N ASP A 74 9.63 16.95 -19.99
CA ASP A 74 9.01 16.44 -21.21
C ASP A 74 7.49 16.32 -21.05
N PHE A 75 6.78 17.45 -21.07
CA PHE A 75 5.31 17.48 -20.95
C PHE A 75 4.59 16.60 -21.98
N PRO A 76 4.98 16.57 -23.28
CA PRO A 76 4.43 15.60 -24.22
C PRO A 76 4.65 14.15 -23.80
N GLY A 77 5.85 13.82 -23.29
CA GLY A 77 6.18 12.52 -22.73
C GLY A 77 5.27 12.12 -21.56
N HIS A 78 5.06 13.03 -20.61
CA HIS A 78 4.14 12.82 -19.47
C HIS A 78 2.71 12.58 -19.94
N PHE A 79 2.22 13.36 -20.91
CA PHE A 79 0.87 13.18 -21.44
C PHE A 79 0.71 11.82 -22.11
N ARG A 80 1.69 11.38 -22.92
CA ARG A 80 1.68 10.05 -23.54
C ARG A 80 1.74 8.93 -22.49
N LEU A 81 2.51 9.12 -21.42
CA LEU A 81 2.58 8.17 -20.32
C LEU A 81 1.22 8.03 -19.62
N ILE A 82 0.60 9.14 -19.26
CA ILE A 82 -0.72 9.15 -18.60
C ILE A 82 -1.79 8.58 -19.54
N ALA A 83 -1.77 8.93 -20.83
CA ALA A 83 -2.70 8.38 -21.81
C ALA A 83 -2.56 6.85 -21.92
N GLY A 84 -1.32 6.33 -21.99
CA GLY A 84 -1.05 4.89 -21.98
C GLY A 84 -1.57 4.21 -20.72
N ALA A 85 -1.33 4.81 -19.55
CA ALA A 85 -1.85 4.33 -18.27
C ALA A 85 -3.40 4.28 -18.25
N LEU A 86 -4.07 5.32 -18.74
CA LEU A 86 -5.53 5.37 -18.84
C LEU A 86 -6.09 4.33 -19.82
N THR A 87 -5.43 4.12 -20.96
CA THR A 87 -5.80 3.05 -21.90
C THR A 87 -5.67 1.67 -21.26
N ARG A 88 -4.58 1.42 -20.53
CA ARG A 88 -4.35 0.18 -19.78
C ARG A 88 -5.42 -0.05 -18.72
N LEU A 89 -5.78 0.99 -17.95
CA LEU A 89 -6.86 0.91 -16.96
C LEU A 89 -8.22 0.65 -17.59
N ARG A 90 -8.53 1.32 -18.71
CA ARG A 90 -9.79 1.10 -19.45
C ARG A 90 -9.90 -0.35 -19.93
N ARG A 91 -8.79 -0.93 -20.40
CA ARG A 91 -8.70 -2.34 -20.79
C ARG A 91 -8.78 -3.29 -19.60
N SER A 92 -8.23 -2.89 -18.45
CA SER A 92 -8.32 -3.60 -17.16
C SER A 92 -9.56 -3.18 -16.34
N GLY A 93 -10.69 -2.94 -17.01
CA GLY A 93 -11.91 -2.42 -16.37
C GLY A 93 -12.41 -3.28 -15.20
N ARG A 94 -12.18 -4.61 -15.25
CA ARG A 94 -12.48 -5.54 -14.15
C ARG A 94 -11.73 -5.19 -12.87
N VAL A 95 -10.42 -4.98 -12.94
CA VAL A 95 -9.61 -4.63 -11.77
C VAL A 95 -10.06 -3.33 -11.17
N VAL A 96 -10.31 -2.31 -12.02
CA VAL A 96 -10.80 -1.01 -11.57
C VAL A 96 -12.14 -1.16 -10.86
N ALA A 97 -13.09 -1.88 -11.46
CA ALA A 97 -14.41 -2.10 -10.88
C ALA A 97 -14.35 -2.87 -9.55
N VAL A 98 -13.54 -3.93 -9.48
CA VAL A 98 -13.39 -4.76 -8.27
C VAL A 98 -12.69 -3.98 -7.16
N THR A 99 -11.58 -3.30 -7.45
CA THR A 99 -10.84 -2.53 -6.45
C THR A 99 -11.67 -1.37 -5.89
N ILE A 100 -12.31 -0.57 -6.75
CA ILE A 100 -13.17 0.54 -6.31
C ILE A 100 -14.41 0.00 -5.60
N GLY A 101 -15.14 -0.94 -6.21
CA GLY A 101 -16.39 -1.47 -5.67
C GLY A 101 -16.21 -2.12 -4.30
N MET A 102 -15.18 -2.95 -4.13
CA MET A 102 -14.90 -3.58 -2.84
C MET A 102 -14.40 -2.57 -1.81
N THR A 103 -13.66 -1.53 -2.21
CA THR A 103 -13.24 -0.46 -1.29
C THR A 103 -14.42 0.35 -0.78
N VAL A 104 -15.35 0.72 -1.68
CA VAL A 104 -16.60 1.39 -1.29
C VAL A 104 -17.43 0.51 -0.36
N LEU A 105 -17.54 -0.80 -0.65
CA LEU A 105 -18.24 -1.74 0.23
C LEU A 105 -17.58 -1.83 1.61
N ALA A 106 -16.25 -2.02 1.65
CA ALA A 106 -15.49 -2.12 2.90
C ALA A 106 -15.67 -0.87 3.76
N TRP A 107 -15.58 0.31 3.14
CA TRP A 107 -15.74 1.58 3.82
C TRP A 107 -17.18 1.79 4.29
N THR A 108 -18.19 1.50 3.47
CA THR A 108 -19.60 1.62 3.85
C THR A 108 -19.91 0.77 5.08
N VAL A 109 -19.45 -0.49 5.11
CA VAL A 109 -19.61 -1.38 6.27
C VAL A 109 -18.85 -0.83 7.48
N GLY A 110 -17.64 -0.31 7.28
CA GLY A 110 -16.86 0.34 8.34
C GLY A 110 -17.54 1.57 8.94
N GLN A 111 -18.15 2.42 8.11
CA GLN A 111 -18.91 3.60 8.57
C GLN A 111 -20.14 3.19 9.37
N ILE A 112 -20.94 2.25 8.86
CA ILE A 112 -22.14 1.76 9.57
C ILE A 112 -21.77 1.27 10.97
N ARG A 113 -20.66 0.54 11.09
CA ARG A 113 -20.17 0.02 12.37
C ARG A 113 -19.69 1.12 13.32
N THR A 114 -18.95 2.09 12.82
CA THR A 114 -18.31 3.14 13.64
C THR A 114 -19.23 4.33 13.90
N TYR A 115 -20.40 4.38 13.25
CA TYR A 115 -21.31 5.53 13.25
C TYR A 115 -21.66 6.06 14.65
N HIS A 116 -21.85 5.17 15.63
CA HIS A 116 -22.21 5.52 17.01
C HIS A 116 -21.06 5.47 18.01
N MET A 117 -19.82 5.23 17.57
CA MET A 117 -18.69 5.12 18.48
C MET A 117 -18.28 6.51 18.99
N ALA A 118 -18.45 6.75 20.30
CA ALA A 118 -18.09 8.02 20.95
C ALA A 118 -16.65 8.46 20.66
N GLN A 119 -15.75 7.48 20.55
CA GLN A 119 -14.34 7.64 20.22
C GLN A 119 -14.10 8.53 18.98
N GLY A 120 -14.89 8.38 17.92
CA GLY A 120 -14.68 9.17 16.70
C GLY A 120 -14.90 10.67 16.90
N LYS A 121 -15.80 11.05 17.83
CA LYS A 121 -16.01 12.45 18.21
C LYS A 121 -14.86 12.96 19.07
N ASP A 122 -14.38 12.16 20.01
CA ASP A 122 -13.26 12.53 20.89
C ASP A 122 -11.97 12.74 20.08
N ASP A 123 -11.71 11.86 19.10
CA ASP A 123 -10.58 11.98 18.18
C ASP A 123 -10.67 13.24 17.32
N LEU A 124 -11.86 13.55 16.79
CA LEU A 124 -12.10 14.75 16.01
C LEU A 124 -11.88 16.02 16.85
N ILE A 125 -12.38 16.04 18.09
CA ILE A 125 -12.15 17.14 19.03
C ILE A 125 -10.65 17.27 19.32
N LEU A 126 -9.95 16.15 19.52
CA LEU A 126 -8.51 16.16 19.77
C LEU A 126 -7.72 16.76 18.58
N LEU A 127 -8.09 16.42 17.34
CA LEU A 127 -7.46 16.95 16.13
C LEU A 127 -7.76 18.44 15.88
N THR A 128 -8.96 18.88 16.22
CA THR A 128 -9.43 20.26 15.95
C THR A 128 -9.19 21.23 17.11
N LYS A 129 -8.71 20.75 18.27
CA LYS A 129 -8.49 21.57 19.47
C LYS A 129 -7.49 22.71 19.26
N ALA A 130 -6.49 22.50 18.41
CA ALA A 130 -5.40 23.46 18.18
C ALA A 130 -5.12 23.74 16.68
N ARG A 131 -5.98 23.25 15.79
CA ARG A 131 -5.85 23.41 14.33
C ARG A 131 -7.13 23.99 13.74
N GLY A 132 -6.97 24.95 12.84
CA GLY A 132 -8.04 25.33 11.93
C GLY A 132 -8.38 24.21 10.94
N LEU A 133 -9.61 24.21 10.40
CA LEU A 133 -10.04 23.25 9.39
C LEU A 133 -9.12 23.24 8.16
N GLY A 134 -8.76 24.44 7.68
CA GLY A 134 -7.85 24.60 6.55
C GLY A 134 -6.46 24.03 6.80
N GLU A 135 -5.92 24.25 8.00
CA GLU A 135 -4.60 23.74 8.39
C GLU A 135 -4.61 22.22 8.45
N LEU A 136 -5.60 21.63 9.09
CA LEU A 136 -5.75 20.18 9.18
C LEU A 136 -5.92 19.55 7.79
N ALA A 137 -6.74 20.15 6.92
CA ALA A 137 -6.92 19.62 5.56
C ALA A 137 -5.64 19.71 4.72
N VAL A 138 -4.89 20.81 4.83
CA VAL A 138 -3.60 20.97 4.15
C VAL A 138 -2.59 19.94 4.67
N GLU A 139 -2.49 19.75 5.98
CA GLU A 139 -1.62 18.71 6.57
C GLU A 139 -1.98 17.31 6.07
N GLN A 140 -3.26 16.94 6.10
CA GLN A 140 -3.71 15.63 5.63
C GLN A 140 -3.46 15.45 4.13
N GLY A 141 -3.65 16.50 3.33
CA GLY A 141 -3.30 16.50 1.92
C GLY A 141 -1.81 16.28 1.69
N ILE A 142 -0.95 17.01 2.40
CA ILE A 142 0.50 16.83 2.31
C ILE A 142 0.90 15.38 2.64
N LEU A 143 0.34 14.81 3.71
CA LEU A 143 0.63 13.45 4.14
C LEU A 143 0.08 12.39 3.18
N ALA A 144 -1.07 12.62 2.55
CA ALA A 144 -1.58 11.77 1.47
C ALA A 144 -0.67 11.81 0.23
N GLY A 145 -0.07 12.97 -0.06
CA GLY A 145 0.89 13.15 -1.15
C GLY A 145 2.18 12.33 -1.00
N LEU A 146 2.58 11.97 0.23
CA LEU A 146 3.69 11.05 0.49
C LEU A 146 3.40 9.61 0.08
N THR A 147 2.12 9.26 -0.09
CA THR A 147 1.68 7.87 -0.19
C THR A 147 0.68 7.66 -1.34
N PRO A 148 0.99 8.04 -2.59
CA PRO A 148 0.02 7.97 -3.69
C PRO A 148 -0.43 6.53 -4.02
N LEU A 149 0.31 5.51 -3.58
CA LEU A 149 0.00 4.10 -3.81
C LEU A 149 -0.53 3.36 -2.56
N ARG A 150 -0.79 4.05 -1.43
CA ARG A 150 -1.17 3.36 -0.17
C ARG A 150 -2.38 2.45 -0.31
N ASP A 151 -3.38 2.88 -1.08
CA ASP A 151 -4.65 2.17 -1.23
C ASP A 151 -4.52 0.90 -2.08
N LEU A 152 -3.41 0.77 -2.83
CA LEU A 152 -3.09 -0.40 -3.65
C LEU A 152 -2.03 -1.29 -2.99
N ALA A 153 -1.08 -0.70 -2.28
CA ALA A 153 -0.06 -1.45 -1.54
C ALA A 153 -0.59 -2.00 -0.20
N GLY A 154 -1.72 -1.48 0.31
CA GLY A 154 -2.37 -1.89 1.54
C GLY A 154 -3.69 -2.65 1.35
N LEU A 155 -3.87 -3.34 0.22
CA LEU A 155 -5.15 -3.96 -0.15
C LEU A 155 -5.64 -5.03 0.84
N ALA A 156 -4.79 -5.60 1.70
CA ALA A 156 -5.23 -6.56 2.72
C ALA A 156 -6.15 -5.93 3.79
N ASP A 157 -6.18 -4.60 3.89
CA ASP A 157 -7.11 -3.91 4.79
C ASP A 157 -8.53 -3.85 4.24
N ASN A 158 -8.68 -4.06 2.93
CA ASN A 158 -9.98 -4.23 2.28
C ASN A 158 -10.52 -5.64 2.59
N PHE A 159 -11.33 -5.72 3.65
CA PHE A 159 -11.84 -7.00 4.16
C PHE A 159 -12.59 -7.84 3.11
N PRO A 160 -13.50 -7.27 2.28
CA PRO A 160 -14.11 -7.99 1.17
C PRO A 160 -13.10 -8.58 0.17
N LEU A 161 -12.09 -7.80 -0.26
CA LEU A 161 -11.06 -8.31 -1.19
C LEU A 161 -10.24 -9.43 -0.56
N LEU A 162 -9.82 -9.26 0.69
CA LEU A 162 -9.07 -10.28 1.43
C LEU A 162 -9.88 -11.58 1.55
N LEU A 163 -11.17 -11.48 1.88
CA LEU A 163 -12.07 -12.63 1.98
C LEU A 163 -12.19 -13.36 0.64
N LEU A 164 -12.45 -12.63 -0.44
CA LEU A 164 -12.57 -13.21 -1.78
C LEU A 164 -11.27 -13.87 -2.24
N ALA A 165 -10.12 -13.21 -2.07
CA ALA A 165 -8.83 -13.78 -2.41
C ALA A 165 -8.55 -15.06 -1.63
N THR A 166 -8.88 -15.09 -0.34
CA THR A 166 -8.73 -16.29 0.51
C THR A 166 -9.63 -17.43 0.03
N ILE A 167 -10.90 -17.15 -0.30
CA ILE A 167 -11.84 -18.16 -0.83
C ILE A 167 -11.36 -18.73 -2.17
N VAL A 168 -10.92 -17.87 -3.09
CA VAL A 168 -10.42 -18.30 -4.41
C VAL A 168 -9.19 -19.19 -4.26
N LEU A 169 -8.21 -18.79 -3.45
CA LEU A 169 -7.00 -19.57 -3.22
C LEU A 169 -7.26 -20.86 -2.45
N PHE A 170 -8.23 -20.85 -1.53
CA PHE A 170 -8.71 -22.07 -0.88
C PHE A 170 -9.34 -23.03 -1.89
N ARG A 171 -10.20 -22.55 -2.79
CA ARG A 171 -10.82 -23.38 -3.84
C ARG A 171 -9.76 -24.00 -4.75
N VAL A 172 -8.80 -23.21 -5.23
CA VAL A 172 -7.66 -23.70 -6.03
C VAL A 172 -6.87 -24.76 -5.27
N SER A 173 -6.71 -24.57 -3.96
CA SER A 173 -6.07 -25.57 -3.11
C SER A 173 -6.92 -26.84 -3.01
N VAL A 174 -8.22 -26.76 -2.72
CA VAL A 174 -9.11 -27.94 -2.53
C VAL A 174 -9.30 -28.75 -3.80
N GLU A 175 -9.57 -28.12 -4.95
CA GLU A 175 -9.75 -28.81 -6.24
C GLU A 175 -8.55 -29.72 -6.56
N ARG A 176 -7.37 -29.33 -6.07
CA ARG A 176 -6.14 -30.09 -6.22
C ARG A 176 -6.03 -31.30 -5.30
N TRP A 177 -6.53 -31.24 -4.07
CA TRP A 177 -6.55 -32.39 -3.15
C TRP A 177 -7.63 -33.41 -3.53
N GLY A 178 -8.66 -32.98 -4.27
CA GLY A 178 -9.72 -33.85 -4.79
C GLY A 178 -9.39 -34.60 -6.09
N GLY A 179 -8.27 -34.29 -6.75
CA GLY A 179 -7.84 -34.96 -7.98
C GLY A 179 -7.17 -36.31 -7.72
N ALA A 180 -7.56 -37.35 -8.48
CA ALA A 180 -6.89 -38.65 -8.44
C ALA A 180 -5.44 -38.52 -8.95
N TYR A 181 -4.46 -38.84 -8.10
CA TYR A 181 -3.02 -38.88 -8.39
C TYR A 181 -2.40 -37.55 -8.86
N VAL A 182 -1.99 -36.70 -7.91
CA VAL A 182 -0.95 -35.68 -8.16
C VAL A 182 0.42 -36.32 -7.90
N PRO A 183 1.30 -36.47 -8.91
CA PRO A 183 2.66 -36.95 -8.73
C PRO A 183 3.42 -36.13 -7.68
N LEU A 184 4.22 -36.80 -6.84
CA LEU A 184 5.04 -36.14 -5.80
C LEU A 184 5.99 -35.06 -6.37
N SER A 185 6.35 -35.13 -7.66
CA SER A 185 7.15 -34.12 -8.37
C SER A 185 6.43 -32.78 -8.53
N LEU A 186 5.10 -32.78 -8.72
CA LEU A 186 4.26 -31.57 -8.81
C LEU A 186 3.99 -30.94 -7.44
N ARG A 187 4.19 -31.69 -6.34
CA ARG A 187 4.07 -31.17 -4.96
C ARG A 187 5.25 -30.26 -4.58
N ARG A 188 6.39 -30.40 -5.27
CA ARG A 188 7.56 -29.51 -5.15
C ARG A 188 7.45 -28.24 -6.01
N ASP A 189 6.37 -28.09 -6.77
CA ASP A 189 6.16 -26.88 -7.54
C ASP A 189 6.01 -25.68 -6.60
N ARG A 190 6.81 -24.64 -6.83
CA ARG A 190 6.83 -23.43 -6.02
C ARG A 190 5.44 -22.81 -5.90
N GLN A 191 4.59 -23.06 -6.89
CA GLN A 191 3.19 -22.63 -6.93
C GLN A 191 2.32 -23.25 -5.81
N VAL A 192 2.52 -24.55 -5.51
CA VAL A 192 1.75 -25.25 -4.46
C VAL A 192 1.97 -24.58 -3.11
N MET A 193 3.24 -24.35 -2.80
CA MET A 193 3.67 -23.86 -1.50
C MET A 193 3.15 -22.45 -1.25
N TRP A 194 3.20 -21.57 -2.26
CA TRP A 194 2.68 -20.21 -2.13
C TRP A 194 1.15 -20.18 -2.05
N GLY A 195 0.45 -20.99 -2.84
CA GLY A 195 -1.01 -21.09 -2.74
C GLY A 195 -1.46 -21.51 -1.34
N GLU A 196 -0.84 -22.56 -0.80
CA GLU A 196 -1.09 -23.06 0.56
C GLU A 196 -0.75 -22.03 1.64
N LEU A 197 0.41 -21.40 1.52
CA LEU A 197 0.86 -20.37 2.45
C LEU A 197 -0.09 -19.17 2.47
N VAL A 198 -0.55 -18.71 1.30
CA VAL A 198 -1.39 -17.52 1.18
C VAL A 198 -2.81 -17.77 1.68
N TRP A 199 -3.46 -18.88 1.33
CA TRP A 199 -4.81 -19.12 1.87
C TRP A 199 -4.77 -19.35 3.39
N GLY A 200 -3.77 -20.09 3.89
CA GLY A 200 -3.59 -20.31 5.33
C GLY A 200 -3.33 -19.00 6.09
N SER A 201 -2.43 -18.16 5.55
CA SER A 201 -2.16 -16.82 6.07
C SER A 201 -3.37 -15.90 6.02
N GLY A 202 -4.12 -15.94 4.90
CA GLY A 202 -5.34 -15.17 4.71
C GLY A 202 -6.42 -15.56 5.72
N SER A 203 -6.58 -16.86 5.97
CA SER A 203 -7.53 -17.40 6.95
C SER A 203 -7.18 -16.98 8.38
N LEU A 204 -5.90 -17.06 8.73
CA LEU A 204 -5.40 -16.63 10.05
C LEU A 204 -5.57 -15.12 10.25
N TYR A 205 -5.24 -14.31 9.25
CA TYR A 205 -5.41 -12.86 9.33
C TYR A 205 -6.88 -12.45 9.34
N LEU A 206 -7.75 -13.09 8.56
CA LEU A 206 -9.20 -12.87 8.62
C LEU A 206 -9.76 -13.20 10.00
N LEU A 207 -9.36 -14.33 10.59
CA LEU A 207 -9.75 -14.69 11.96
C LEU A 207 -9.28 -13.63 12.96
N TYR A 208 -8.04 -13.18 12.86
CA TYR A 208 -7.49 -12.10 13.69
C TYR A 208 -8.34 -10.82 13.60
N ARG A 209 -8.68 -10.39 12.37
CA ARG A 209 -9.55 -9.22 12.14
C ARG A 209 -10.96 -9.45 12.70
N LEU A 210 -11.55 -10.63 12.52
CA LEU A 210 -12.88 -10.96 13.04
C LEU A 210 -12.93 -10.94 14.57
N VAL A 211 -11.90 -11.49 15.24
CA VAL A 211 -11.82 -11.47 16.71
C VAL A 211 -11.68 -10.04 17.21
N SER A 212 -10.85 -9.20 16.56
CA SER A 212 -10.79 -7.78 16.89
C SER A 212 -12.11 -7.06 16.67
N LEU A 213 -12.75 -7.32 15.53
CA LEU A 213 -14.07 -6.79 15.24
C LEU A 213 -15.08 -7.20 16.32
N ALA A 214 -15.04 -8.43 16.83
CA ALA A 214 -15.93 -8.93 17.87
C ALA A 214 -15.61 -8.39 19.27
N SER A 215 -14.34 -8.10 19.56
CA SER A 215 -13.89 -7.60 20.87
C SER A 215 -14.36 -6.18 21.21
N GLY A 216 -14.95 -5.46 20.25
CA GLY A 216 -15.47 -4.12 20.46
C GLY A 216 -14.39 -3.04 20.59
N THR A 217 -13.11 -3.41 20.59
CA THR A 217 -12.04 -2.45 20.30
C THR A 217 -12.23 -2.03 18.84
N GLY A 218 -12.54 -0.76 18.61
CA GLY A 218 -12.66 -0.22 17.24
C GLY A 218 -11.38 -0.35 16.44
N ASP A 219 -10.28 -0.64 17.13
CA ASP A 219 -8.93 -0.71 16.61
C ASP A 219 -8.30 -2.08 16.91
N LEU A 220 -7.65 -2.63 15.87
CA LEU A 220 -6.60 -3.61 16.02
C LEU A 220 -5.32 -2.89 16.54
N PRO A 221 -4.32 -3.60 17.07
CA PRO A 221 -4.28 -5.03 17.39
C PRO A 221 -5.07 -5.38 18.65
N LEU A 222 -5.44 -6.66 18.77
CA LEU A 222 -6.14 -7.20 19.93
C LEU A 222 -5.36 -7.04 21.24
N GLY A 223 -4.02 -7.04 21.17
CA GLY A 223 -3.13 -6.86 22.31
C GLY A 223 -3.34 -7.91 23.40
N GLY A 224 -2.50 -8.95 23.44
CA GLY A 224 -2.58 -9.93 24.54
C GLY A 224 -2.04 -11.33 24.27
N CYS A 225 -1.66 -11.67 23.03
CA CYS A 225 -1.14 -13.00 22.70
C CYS A 225 0.33 -12.97 22.25
N MET A 226 1.21 -12.49 23.14
CA MET A 226 2.68 -12.64 23.10
C MET A 226 3.45 -11.82 22.05
N VAL A 227 4.75 -11.62 22.33
CA VAL A 227 5.81 -11.03 21.48
C VAL A 227 5.81 -11.52 20.02
N LEU A 228 5.23 -12.71 19.76
CA LEU A 228 5.11 -13.28 18.42
C LEU A 228 4.20 -12.44 17.50
N GLU A 229 3.17 -11.77 18.01
CA GLU A 229 2.28 -10.92 17.19
C GLU A 229 3.05 -9.82 16.46
N VAL A 230 4.07 -9.24 17.11
CA VAL A 230 4.93 -8.16 16.59
C VAL A 230 5.57 -8.53 15.25
N ILE A 231 5.83 -9.82 15.02
CA ILE A 231 6.45 -10.32 13.79
C ILE A 231 5.40 -10.95 12.88
N ILE A 232 4.51 -11.77 13.44
CA ILE A 232 3.54 -12.55 12.66
C ILE A 232 2.56 -11.62 11.94
N ILE A 233 1.98 -10.63 12.62
CA ILE A 233 0.93 -9.80 12.01
C ILE A 233 1.48 -8.95 10.85
N PRO A 234 2.59 -8.20 10.98
CA PRO A 234 3.17 -7.49 9.84
C PRO A 234 3.59 -8.42 8.69
N ALA A 235 4.07 -9.63 8.99
CA ALA A 235 4.45 -10.60 7.97
C ALA A 235 3.23 -11.13 7.18
N LEU A 236 2.12 -11.43 7.88
CA LEU A 236 0.85 -11.81 7.26
C LEU A 236 0.31 -10.66 6.40
N MET A 237 0.29 -9.43 6.93
CA MET A 237 -0.12 -8.24 6.17
C MET A 237 0.70 -8.11 4.89
N LEU A 238 2.02 -8.19 4.99
CA LEU A 238 2.93 -8.06 3.84
C LEU A 238 2.68 -9.12 2.77
N LEU A 239 2.49 -10.38 3.18
CA LEU A 239 2.21 -11.47 2.25
C LEU A 239 0.87 -11.27 1.51
N LEU A 240 -0.16 -10.85 2.24
CA LEU A 240 -1.51 -10.67 1.69
C LEU A 240 -1.61 -9.43 0.82
N ASP A 241 -0.98 -8.33 1.22
CA ASP A 241 -0.81 -7.12 0.41
C ASP A 241 -0.09 -7.47 -0.89
N ALA A 242 1.02 -8.22 -0.81
CA ALA A 242 1.78 -8.62 -1.97
C ALA A 242 1.00 -9.54 -2.92
N THR A 243 0.16 -10.43 -2.37
CA THR A 243 -0.72 -11.29 -3.19
C THR A 243 -1.73 -10.46 -3.96
N LEU A 244 -2.45 -9.56 -3.29
CA LEU A 244 -3.46 -8.72 -3.92
C LEU A 244 -2.84 -7.74 -4.92
N LEU A 245 -1.70 -7.14 -4.59
CA LEU A 245 -0.97 -6.26 -5.50
C LEU A 245 -0.40 -7.04 -6.71
N SER A 246 0.05 -8.28 -6.53
CA SER A 246 0.49 -9.13 -7.65
C SER A 246 -0.64 -9.36 -8.65
N TRP A 247 -1.87 -9.59 -8.17
CA TRP A 247 -3.04 -9.69 -9.05
C TRP A 247 -3.26 -8.40 -9.86
N VAL A 248 -3.27 -7.25 -9.19
CA VAL A 248 -3.42 -5.95 -9.87
C VAL A 248 -2.34 -5.73 -10.93
N LEU A 249 -1.08 -6.05 -10.60
CA LEU A 249 0.06 -5.89 -11.53
C LEU A 249 -0.04 -6.80 -12.76
N VAL A 250 -0.43 -8.07 -12.59
CA VAL A 250 -0.61 -9.02 -13.70
C VAL A 250 -1.70 -8.54 -14.64
N GLU A 251 -2.83 -8.12 -14.11
CA GLU A 251 -3.96 -7.64 -14.91
C GLU A 251 -3.64 -6.34 -15.66
N LEU A 252 -2.95 -5.39 -15.01
CA LEU A 252 -2.50 -4.17 -15.68
C LEU A 252 -1.48 -4.50 -16.78
N ARG A 253 -0.54 -5.41 -16.52
CA ARG A 253 0.43 -5.86 -17.52
C ARG A 253 -0.26 -6.48 -18.74
N ASN A 254 -1.13 -7.47 -18.52
CA ASN A 254 -1.81 -8.20 -19.59
C ASN A 254 -2.75 -7.29 -20.40
N ALA A 255 -3.40 -6.32 -19.75
CA ALA A 255 -4.22 -5.31 -20.43
C ALA A 255 -3.42 -4.46 -21.45
N GLY A 256 -2.12 -4.26 -21.24
CA GLY A 256 -1.25 -3.59 -22.20
C GLY A 256 -0.97 -4.44 -23.44
N LEU A 257 -0.87 -5.76 -23.28
CA LEU A 257 -0.58 -6.72 -24.34
C LEU A 257 -1.77 -7.00 -25.27
N GLY A 258 -2.96 -6.46 -24.94
CA GLY A 258 -4.19 -6.70 -25.71
C GLY A 258 -4.85 -8.04 -25.41
N ASP A 259 -4.33 -8.78 -24.44
CA ASP A 259 -4.83 -10.09 -23.99
C ASP A 259 -5.99 -9.90 -22.99
N THR A 260 -7.06 -9.28 -23.47
CA THR A 260 -8.26 -8.95 -22.66
C THR A 260 -9.47 -9.80 -23.00
N GLY A 261 -9.27 -10.91 -23.73
CA GLY A 261 -10.35 -11.77 -24.20
C GLY A 261 -10.53 -13.00 -23.32
N ASN A 262 -11.53 -12.99 -22.43
CA ASN A 262 -12.12 -14.18 -21.76
C ASN A 262 -11.24 -15.11 -20.90
N ASP A 263 -9.93 -15.00 -20.91
CA ASP A 263 -9.11 -15.94 -20.15
C ASP A 263 -9.15 -15.67 -18.64
N ALA A 264 -9.37 -16.76 -17.89
CA ALA A 264 -9.28 -16.76 -16.44
C ALA A 264 -7.89 -16.25 -16.04
N LEU A 265 -7.82 -15.40 -15.02
CA LEU A 265 -6.56 -14.92 -14.45
C LEU A 265 -5.62 -16.10 -14.21
N ASP A 266 -4.45 -16.10 -14.86
CA ASP A 266 -3.44 -17.11 -14.58
C ASP A 266 -2.87 -16.91 -13.17
N THR A 267 -3.39 -17.70 -12.23
CA THR A 267 -2.94 -17.71 -10.83
C THR A 267 -1.44 -18.00 -10.70
N ASN A 268 -0.83 -18.66 -11.68
CA ASN A 268 0.60 -18.94 -11.69
C ASN A 268 1.42 -17.67 -11.81
N ASP A 269 1.00 -16.74 -12.65
CA ASP A 269 1.69 -15.46 -12.83
C ASP A 269 1.59 -14.59 -11.58
N VAL A 270 0.44 -14.60 -10.91
CA VAL A 270 0.25 -13.92 -9.62
C VAL A 270 1.21 -14.49 -8.58
N VAL A 271 1.21 -15.82 -8.42
CA VAL A 271 2.02 -16.50 -7.40
C VAL A 271 3.52 -16.32 -7.65
N ARG A 272 3.95 -16.34 -8.92
CA ARG A 272 5.36 -16.13 -9.29
C ARG A 272 5.86 -14.74 -8.87
N LEU A 273 5.01 -13.72 -8.92
CA LEU A 273 5.37 -12.35 -8.58
C LEU A 273 5.47 -12.07 -7.08
N ILE A 274 4.77 -12.84 -6.24
CA ILE A 274 4.63 -12.58 -4.79
C ILE A 274 5.95 -12.17 -4.12
N PRO A 275 7.09 -12.88 -4.26
CA PRO A 275 8.31 -12.52 -3.53
C PRO A 275 8.89 -11.17 -3.94
N GLY A 276 8.81 -10.83 -5.24
CA GLY A 276 9.22 -9.52 -5.75
C GLY A 276 8.24 -8.42 -5.33
N VAL A 277 6.96 -8.73 -5.29
CA VAL A 277 5.92 -7.78 -4.87
C VAL A 277 5.93 -7.57 -3.35
N MET A 278 6.35 -8.54 -2.53
CA MET A 278 6.61 -8.31 -1.10
C MET A 278 7.70 -7.25 -0.90
N LEU A 279 8.81 -7.34 -1.64
CA LEU A 279 9.85 -6.31 -1.61
C LEU A 279 9.31 -4.96 -2.11
N THR A 280 8.43 -4.99 -3.10
CA THR A 280 7.75 -3.78 -3.61
C THR A 280 6.84 -3.15 -2.55
N CYS A 281 6.02 -3.94 -1.83
CA CYS A 281 5.18 -3.42 -0.75
C CYS A 281 6.02 -2.82 0.36
N LEU A 282 7.14 -3.46 0.75
CA LEU A 282 8.10 -2.88 1.70
C LEU A 282 8.75 -1.60 1.17
N ALA A 283 9.00 -1.50 -0.15
CA ALA A 283 9.59 -0.33 -0.76
C ALA A 283 8.59 0.84 -0.88
N VAL A 284 7.32 0.56 -1.14
CA VAL A 284 6.28 1.57 -1.38
C VAL A 284 5.61 2.03 -0.08
N LEU A 285 5.41 1.12 0.88
CA LEU A 285 4.65 1.39 2.10
C LEU A 285 5.34 0.83 3.37
N PRO A 286 6.65 1.08 3.58
CA PRO A 286 7.38 0.53 4.73
C PRO A 286 6.80 0.95 6.07
N ALA A 287 6.33 2.21 6.16
CA ALA A 287 5.79 2.78 7.37
C ALA A 287 4.57 2.00 7.90
N ARG A 288 3.77 1.35 7.05
CA ARG A 288 2.61 0.53 7.46
C ARG A 288 3.04 -0.64 8.34
N TYR A 289 3.94 -1.47 7.82
CA TYR A 289 4.39 -2.68 8.51
C TYR A 289 5.15 -2.34 9.79
N LEU A 290 5.96 -1.27 9.74
CA LEU A 290 6.69 -0.80 10.90
C LEU A 290 5.76 -0.22 11.97
N ALA A 291 4.74 0.55 11.59
CA ALA A 291 3.76 1.08 12.54
C ALA A 291 3.01 -0.04 13.27
N THR A 292 2.58 -1.08 12.55
CA THR A 292 1.98 -2.27 13.17
C THR A 292 2.92 -2.91 14.19
N ALA A 293 4.18 -3.12 13.82
CA ALA A 293 5.18 -3.71 14.70
C ALA A 293 5.47 -2.83 15.93
N VAL A 294 5.59 -1.52 15.74
CA VAL A 294 5.82 -0.56 16.83
C VAL A 294 4.64 -0.53 17.78
N LEU A 295 3.41 -0.46 17.26
CA LEU A 295 2.19 -0.47 18.09
C LEU A 295 2.12 -1.73 18.94
N LEU A 296 2.26 -2.91 18.33
CA LEU A 296 2.29 -4.19 19.04
C LEU A 296 3.41 -4.24 20.07
N ALA A 297 4.61 -3.81 19.70
CA ALA A 297 5.76 -3.83 20.61
C ALA A 297 5.57 -2.87 21.80
N THR A 298 4.95 -1.70 21.60
CA THR A 298 4.73 -0.74 22.69
C THR A 298 3.79 -1.25 23.77
N LEU A 299 2.90 -2.19 23.46
CA LEU A 299 2.02 -2.83 24.45
C LEU A 299 2.80 -3.76 25.39
N ASP A 300 3.89 -4.35 24.92
CA ASP A 300 4.69 -5.33 25.66
C ASP A 300 6.02 -4.76 26.20
N MET A 301 6.33 -3.49 25.93
CA MET A 301 7.62 -2.89 26.29
C MET A 301 7.75 -2.61 27.80
N PRO A 302 8.75 -3.19 28.49
CA PRO A 302 8.99 -2.85 29.89
C PRO A 302 9.52 -1.42 30.02
N GLY A 303 9.10 -0.71 31.08
CA GLY A 303 9.46 0.70 31.31
C GLY A 303 10.96 0.99 31.34
N THR A 304 11.81 0.01 31.64
CA THR A 304 13.28 0.12 31.59
C THR A 304 13.83 0.36 30.17
N THR A 305 13.08 -0.02 29.13
CA THR A 305 13.49 0.16 27.72
C THR A 305 13.38 1.60 27.23
N THR A 306 12.65 2.47 27.93
CA THR A 306 12.38 3.86 27.53
C THR A 306 13.65 4.72 27.33
N ASN A 307 14.68 4.47 28.15
CA ASN A 307 15.98 5.17 28.09
C ASN A 307 17.01 4.50 27.16
N SER A 308 16.67 3.35 26.57
CA SER A 308 17.57 2.62 25.66
C SER A 308 17.58 3.21 24.23
N LEU A 309 18.48 2.72 23.38
CA LEU A 309 18.45 2.97 21.93
C LEU A 309 17.12 2.56 21.30
N LEU A 310 16.57 1.42 21.72
CA LEU A 310 15.27 0.92 21.25
C LEU A 310 14.13 1.88 21.65
N GLY A 311 14.14 2.38 22.89
CA GLY A 311 13.16 3.37 23.36
C GLY A 311 13.27 4.73 22.66
N ARG A 312 14.48 5.15 22.24
CA ARG A 312 14.67 6.33 21.38
C ARG A 312 14.10 6.11 19.97
N TYR A 313 14.37 4.94 19.38
CA TYR A 313 13.84 4.59 18.07
C TYR A 313 12.31 4.55 18.05
N VAL A 314 11.68 3.89 19.04
CA VAL A 314 10.22 3.86 19.18
C VAL A 314 9.65 5.26 19.34
N ARG A 315 10.26 6.12 20.16
CA ARG A 315 9.82 7.52 20.30
C ARG A 315 9.93 8.32 19.00
N TRP A 316 10.96 8.09 18.19
CA TRP A 316 11.06 8.70 16.87
C TRP A 316 9.92 8.21 15.95
N GLN A 317 9.61 6.92 15.96
CA GLN A 317 8.49 6.35 15.19
C GLN A 317 7.11 6.85 15.63
N LEU A 318 6.90 7.03 16.93
CA LEU A 318 5.67 7.63 17.48
C LEU A 318 5.53 9.13 17.17
N ASN A 319 6.61 9.76 16.72
CA ASN A 319 6.61 11.14 16.24
C ASN A 319 6.63 11.12 14.69
N TRP A 320 7.57 11.82 14.06
CA TRP A 320 7.62 11.93 12.60
C TRP A 320 8.33 10.79 11.87
N GLY A 321 8.85 9.78 12.58
CA GLY A 321 9.68 8.73 11.98
C GLY A 321 8.98 7.90 10.90
N LEU A 322 7.66 7.72 11.00
CA LEU A 322 6.87 7.07 9.95
C LEU A 322 6.79 7.92 8.67
N ALA A 323 6.65 9.24 8.82
CA ALA A 323 6.65 10.16 7.68
C ALA A 323 8.05 10.25 7.03
N ASP A 324 9.12 10.25 7.82
CA ASP A 324 10.50 10.21 7.33
C ASP A 324 10.75 8.93 6.51
N LEU A 325 10.36 7.78 7.06
CA LEU A 325 10.50 6.49 6.39
C LEU A 325 9.72 6.43 5.07
N GLN A 326 8.53 7.03 5.05
CA GLN A 326 7.70 7.10 3.86
C GLN A 326 8.22 8.11 2.83
N GLY A 327 8.82 9.23 3.27
CA GLY A 327 9.54 10.15 2.38
C GLY A 327 10.73 9.46 1.71
N ALA A 328 11.50 8.67 2.46
CA ALA A 328 12.59 7.86 1.91
C ALA A 328 12.09 6.78 0.93
N ALA A 329 10.91 6.20 1.18
CA ALA A 329 10.28 5.19 0.30
C ALA A 329 9.99 5.71 -1.13
N LEU A 330 9.80 7.01 -1.31
CA LEU A 330 9.62 7.62 -2.64
C LEU A 330 10.79 7.33 -3.58
N VAL A 331 12.01 7.21 -3.04
CA VAL A 331 13.24 6.92 -3.81
C VAL A 331 13.23 5.54 -4.44
N VAL A 332 12.40 4.61 -3.96
CA VAL A 332 12.33 3.23 -4.44
C VAL A 332 10.94 2.83 -4.95
N THR A 333 9.97 3.76 -4.93
CA THR A 333 8.58 3.50 -5.34
C THR A 333 8.47 3.02 -6.79
N GLY A 334 9.40 3.41 -7.67
CA GLY A 334 9.45 2.95 -9.05
C GLY A 334 9.65 1.44 -9.22
N MET A 335 10.05 0.71 -8.17
CA MET A 335 10.10 -0.76 -8.18
C MET A 335 8.73 -1.38 -8.50
N ALA A 336 7.62 -0.73 -8.16
CA ALA A 336 6.29 -1.26 -8.45
C ALA A 336 6.02 -1.44 -9.95
N GLY A 337 6.56 -0.55 -10.79
CA GLY A 337 6.47 -0.68 -12.24
C GLY A 337 7.28 -1.85 -12.78
N VAL A 338 8.48 -2.04 -12.24
CA VAL A 338 9.38 -3.13 -12.63
C VAL A 338 8.83 -4.49 -12.22
N ALA A 339 8.19 -4.57 -11.05
CA ALA A 339 7.68 -5.82 -10.48
C ALA A 339 6.80 -6.61 -11.45
N ALA A 340 5.90 -5.92 -12.17
CA ALA A 340 5.01 -6.52 -13.17
C ALA A 340 5.76 -7.30 -14.27
N TRP A 341 6.95 -6.84 -14.64
CA TRP A 341 7.75 -7.36 -15.74
C TRP A 341 8.86 -8.32 -15.30
N THR A 342 8.96 -8.61 -14.00
CA THR A 342 9.97 -9.54 -13.48
C THR A 342 9.44 -10.97 -13.37
N ARG A 343 10.35 -11.93 -13.16
CA ARG A 343 9.99 -13.31 -12.75
C ARG A 343 9.79 -13.43 -11.23
N GLY A 344 9.51 -12.32 -10.53
CA GLY A 344 9.34 -12.26 -9.08
C GLY A 344 10.58 -12.53 -8.23
N THR A 345 11.78 -12.37 -8.81
CA THR A 345 13.04 -12.47 -8.06
C THR A 345 13.47 -11.10 -7.54
N MET A 346 13.95 -11.04 -6.29
CA MET A 346 14.43 -9.79 -5.68
C MET A 346 15.58 -9.18 -6.49
N SER A 347 16.52 -10.00 -6.98
CA SER A 347 17.63 -9.52 -7.82
C SER A 347 17.18 -9.03 -9.19
N GLY A 348 16.09 -9.59 -9.73
CA GLY A 348 15.46 -9.11 -10.95
C GLY A 348 14.82 -7.75 -10.75
N LEU A 349 14.14 -7.55 -9.62
CA LEU A 349 13.53 -6.26 -9.25
C LEU A 349 14.57 -5.15 -9.11
N VAL A 350 15.66 -5.39 -8.36
CA VAL A 350 16.72 -4.39 -8.15
C VAL A 350 17.42 -4.04 -9.47
N ARG A 351 17.77 -5.04 -10.30
CA ARG A 351 18.39 -4.81 -11.62
C ARG A 351 17.44 -4.16 -12.61
N GLY A 352 16.14 -4.48 -12.54
CA GLY A 352 15.15 -3.82 -13.37
C GLY A 352 14.94 -2.37 -12.96
N TYR A 353 14.98 -2.08 -11.65
CA TYR A 353 14.87 -0.73 -11.14
C TYR A 353 16.04 0.16 -11.53
N SER A 354 17.26 -0.36 -11.48
CA SER A 354 18.43 0.40 -11.97
C SER A 354 18.35 0.71 -13.47
N ARG A 355 17.81 -0.21 -14.28
CA ARG A 355 17.54 0.04 -15.71
C ARG A 355 16.47 1.09 -15.92
N LEU A 356 15.38 1.03 -15.14
CA LEU A 356 14.32 2.04 -15.17
C LEU A 356 14.87 3.43 -14.82
N LEU A 357 15.68 3.55 -13.77
CA LEU A 357 16.31 4.83 -13.41
C LEU A 357 17.23 5.37 -14.50
N ALA A 358 18.00 4.49 -15.15
CA ALA A 358 18.91 4.86 -16.23
C ALA A 358 18.20 5.25 -17.54
N ALA A 359 17.02 4.68 -17.81
CA ALA A 359 16.29 4.89 -19.05
C ALA A 359 15.24 6.00 -18.95
N GLU A 360 14.48 6.02 -17.85
CA GLU A 360 13.20 6.73 -17.69
C GLU A 360 13.08 7.47 -16.34
N GLY A 361 14.19 7.65 -15.61
CA GLY A 361 14.16 8.16 -14.25
C GLY A 361 13.55 9.57 -14.10
N GLY A 362 13.66 10.43 -15.13
CA GLY A 362 13.07 11.78 -15.08
C GLY A 362 11.55 11.75 -15.19
N HIS A 363 11.02 10.87 -16.05
CA HIS A 363 9.58 10.62 -16.13
C HIS A 363 9.03 9.98 -14.86
N LEU A 364 9.78 9.10 -14.20
CA LEU A 364 9.43 8.56 -12.89
C LEU A 364 9.30 9.68 -11.83
N ALA A 365 10.28 10.58 -11.75
CA ALA A 365 10.25 11.70 -10.81
C ALA A 365 9.06 12.62 -11.07
N ALA A 366 8.80 12.99 -12.34
CA ALA A 366 7.64 13.77 -12.73
C ALA A 366 6.31 13.08 -12.38
N LEU A 367 6.20 11.78 -12.64
CA LEU A 367 5.02 10.99 -12.30
C LEU A 367 4.73 11.03 -10.81
N LEU A 368 5.75 10.85 -9.95
CA LEU A 368 5.58 10.87 -8.51
C LEU A 368 5.26 12.27 -7.97
N VAL A 369 5.80 13.33 -8.57
CA VAL A 369 5.40 14.73 -8.27
C VAL A 369 3.91 14.93 -8.59
N LEU A 370 3.47 14.54 -9.79
CA LEU A 370 2.08 14.68 -10.22
C LEU A 370 1.14 13.84 -9.37
N ALA A 371 1.52 12.59 -9.05
CA ALA A 371 0.74 11.70 -8.21
C ALA A 371 0.62 12.23 -6.78
N GLY A 372 1.72 12.69 -6.18
CA GLY A 372 1.72 13.28 -4.84
C GLY A 372 0.87 14.56 -4.78
N PHE A 373 0.99 15.43 -5.79
CA PHE A 373 0.17 16.64 -5.89
C PHE A 373 -1.32 16.32 -6.05
N ALA A 374 -1.68 15.40 -6.94
CA ALA A 374 -3.06 15.00 -7.17
C ALA A 374 -3.67 14.33 -5.94
N ALA A 375 -2.97 13.36 -5.34
CA ALA A 375 -3.41 12.68 -4.13
C ALA A 375 -3.58 13.66 -2.97
N GLY A 376 -2.62 14.57 -2.79
CA GLY A 376 -2.67 15.56 -1.71
C GLY A 376 -3.78 16.59 -1.89
N THR A 377 -3.99 17.08 -3.11
CA THR A 377 -5.06 18.05 -3.39
C THR A 377 -6.43 17.41 -3.19
N LEU A 378 -6.66 16.22 -3.74
CA LEU A 378 -7.94 15.52 -3.61
C LEU A 378 -8.23 15.12 -2.17
N SER A 379 -7.22 14.67 -1.43
CA SER A 379 -7.38 14.37 -0.01
C SER A 379 -7.70 15.64 0.79
N ALA A 380 -6.94 16.74 0.60
CA ALA A 380 -7.22 18.01 1.27
C ALA A 380 -8.65 18.50 1.00
N MET A 381 -9.13 18.40 -0.24
CA MET A 381 -10.51 18.76 -0.59
C MET A 381 -11.53 17.88 0.13
N ALA A 382 -11.32 16.56 0.19
CA ALA A 382 -12.19 15.65 0.92
C ALA A 382 -12.27 16.01 2.42
N TYR A 383 -11.13 16.28 3.06
CA TYR A 383 -11.09 16.73 4.45
C TYR A 383 -11.77 18.08 4.65
N MET A 384 -11.50 19.07 3.78
CA MET A 384 -12.16 20.38 3.86
C MET A 384 -13.68 20.27 3.81
N ILE A 385 -14.19 19.45 2.89
CA ILE A 385 -15.64 19.28 2.71
C ILE A 385 -16.24 18.56 3.91
N VAL A 386 -15.70 17.41 4.29
CA VAL A 386 -16.32 16.57 5.32
C VAL A 386 -16.16 17.18 6.72
N LEU A 387 -15.00 17.77 7.03
CA LEU A 387 -14.77 18.40 8.33
C LEU A 387 -15.47 19.75 8.50
N SER A 388 -16.04 20.32 7.42
CA SER A 388 -16.92 21.50 7.54
C SER A 388 -18.27 21.18 8.20
N LEU A 389 -18.62 19.89 8.30
CA LEU A 389 -19.83 19.41 8.96
C LEU A 389 -19.68 19.51 10.49
N PRO A 390 -20.81 19.61 11.23
CA PRO A 390 -20.78 19.63 12.68
C PRO A 390 -20.05 18.41 13.25
N ALA A 391 -19.24 18.60 14.29
CA ALA A 391 -18.47 17.51 14.89
C ALA A 391 -19.38 16.40 15.45
N GLN A 392 -19.40 15.26 14.76
CA GLN A 392 -20.14 14.05 15.11
C GLN A 392 -19.20 12.84 15.14
N THR A 393 -19.67 11.75 15.73
CA THR A 393 -18.92 10.48 15.89
C THR A 393 -18.42 9.87 14.59
N TRP A 394 -19.11 10.11 13.48
CA TRP A 394 -18.79 9.53 12.16
C TRP A 394 -17.96 10.44 11.27
N VAL A 395 -17.83 11.73 11.58
CA VAL A 395 -17.28 12.74 10.65
C VAL A 395 -15.82 12.49 10.31
N LEU A 396 -15.00 12.15 11.30
CA LEU A 396 -13.57 11.85 11.06
C LEU A 396 -13.40 10.60 10.20
N ALA A 397 -14.11 9.52 10.52
CA ALA A 397 -14.04 8.28 9.75
C ALA A 397 -14.55 8.49 8.31
N ALA A 398 -15.58 9.32 8.11
CA ALA A 398 -16.04 9.69 6.79
C ALA A 398 -14.98 10.50 6.03
N ALA A 399 -14.31 11.45 6.67
CA ALA A 399 -13.25 12.25 6.05
C ALA A 399 -12.10 11.37 5.56
N ASP A 400 -11.63 10.43 6.40
CA ASP A 400 -10.62 9.44 6.03
C ASP A 400 -11.08 8.66 4.79
N GLY A 401 -12.28 8.07 4.83
CA GLY A 401 -12.74 7.23 3.72
C GLY A 401 -13.04 7.97 2.42
N TYR A 402 -13.56 9.21 2.47
CA TYR A 402 -13.68 10.06 1.27
C TYR A 402 -12.30 10.42 0.70
N ALA A 403 -11.31 10.66 1.56
CA ALA A 403 -9.94 10.88 1.11
C ALA A 403 -9.38 9.63 0.39
N HIS A 404 -9.54 8.43 0.95
CA HIS A 404 -9.15 7.17 0.29
C HIS A 404 -9.89 6.94 -1.03
N TYR A 405 -11.19 7.22 -1.07
CA TYR A 405 -11.98 7.11 -2.30
C TYR A 405 -11.46 8.06 -3.38
N ALA A 406 -11.06 9.28 -3.01
CA ALA A 406 -10.51 10.26 -3.93
C ALA A 406 -9.08 9.94 -4.37
N THR A 407 -8.25 9.33 -3.52
CA THR A 407 -6.86 8.96 -3.84
C THR A 407 -6.73 7.64 -4.60
N LEU A 408 -7.66 6.71 -4.44
CA LEU A 408 -7.61 5.39 -5.10
C LEU A 408 -7.50 5.47 -6.64
N PRO A 409 -8.28 6.30 -7.37
CA PRO A 409 -8.09 6.49 -8.80
C PRO A 409 -6.70 7.04 -9.16
N VAL A 410 -6.16 7.96 -8.36
CA VAL A 410 -4.79 8.48 -8.54
C VAL A 410 -3.78 7.35 -8.38
N GLY A 411 -3.95 6.51 -7.37
CA GLY A 411 -3.11 5.33 -7.16
C GLY A 411 -3.16 4.37 -8.34
N LEU A 412 -4.35 4.08 -8.89
CA LEU A 412 -4.51 3.20 -10.04
C LEU A 412 -3.81 3.75 -11.29
N VAL A 413 -3.98 5.04 -11.58
CA VAL A 413 -3.29 5.71 -12.70
C VAL A 413 -1.78 5.72 -12.48
N THR A 414 -1.34 6.00 -11.26
CA THR A 414 0.09 6.00 -10.91
C THR A 414 0.70 4.61 -11.09
N LEU A 415 0.04 3.56 -10.60
CA LEU A 415 0.52 2.19 -10.75
C LEU A 415 0.55 1.76 -12.23
N ALA A 416 -0.50 2.07 -13.00
CA ALA A 416 -0.55 1.77 -14.42
C ALA A 416 0.54 2.52 -15.21
N ALA A 417 0.83 3.77 -14.85
CA ALA A 417 1.93 4.54 -15.43
C ALA A 417 3.30 3.98 -15.03
N LEU A 418 3.46 3.48 -13.81
CA LEU A 418 4.68 2.78 -13.40
C LEU A 418 4.88 1.48 -14.21
N VAL A 419 3.82 0.69 -14.43
CA VAL A 419 3.88 -0.51 -15.28
C VAL A 419 4.29 -0.15 -16.70
N GLU A 420 3.74 0.94 -17.25
CA GLU A 420 4.11 1.47 -18.57
C GLU A 420 5.59 1.92 -18.64
N LEU A 421 6.11 2.60 -17.61
CA LEU A 421 7.54 2.93 -17.53
C LEU A 421 8.41 1.66 -17.43
N GLY A 422 7.94 0.64 -16.70
CA GLY A 422 8.58 -0.68 -16.64
C GLY A 422 8.69 -1.32 -18.02
N GLU A 423 7.62 -1.27 -18.82
CA GLU A 423 7.60 -1.81 -20.18
C GLU A 423 8.60 -1.12 -21.10
N ARG A 424 8.66 0.21 -21.06
CA ARG A 424 9.58 1.02 -21.89
C ARG A 424 11.05 0.82 -21.54
N SER A 425 11.34 0.52 -20.27
CA SER A 425 12.71 0.47 -19.74
C SER A 425 13.32 -0.92 -19.70
N LEU A 426 12.49 -1.98 -19.77
CA LEU A 426 12.95 -3.35 -19.69
C LEU A 426 12.89 -3.98 -21.09
N PRO A 427 13.90 -4.79 -21.46
CA PRO A 427 13.81 -5.58 -22.68
C PRO A 427 12.68 -6.60 -22.48
N VAL A 428 11.51 -6.30 -23.03
CA VAL A 428 10.45 -7.28 -23.17
C VAL A 428 11.06 -8.38 -24.01
N ALA A 429 11.27 -9.57 -23.44
CA ALA A 429 11.60 -10.73 -24.23
C ALA A 429 10.42 -10.89 -25.19
N SER A 430 10.62 -10.50 -26.45
CA SER A 430 9.67 -10.78 -27.52
C SER A 430 9.38 -12.26 -27.42
N LEU A 431 8.14 -12.61 -27.04
CA LEU A 431 7.64 -13.96 -27.22
C LEU A 431 7.88 -14.25 -28.70
N ALA A 432 8.83 -15.14 -28.98
CA ALA A 432 9.01 -15.63 -30.32
C ALA A 432 7.64 -16.16 -30.74
N PRO A 433 7.09 -15.75 -31.90
CA PRO A 433 5.92 -16.43 -32.42
C PRO A 433 6.29 -17.91 -32.49
N GLU A 434 5.48 -18.77 -31.86
CA GLU A 434 5.48 -20.19 -32.18
C GLU A 434 5.26 -20.26 -33.69
N THR A 435 6.35 -20.36 -34.43
CA THR A 435 6.29 -20.71 -35.84
C THR A 435 5.65 -22.08 -35.87
N ASP A 436 4.47 -22.12 -36.47
CA ASP A 436 3.76 -23.29 -36.98
C ASP A 436 4.76 -24.39 -37.38
N ALA A 437 5.05 -25.27 -36.42
CA ALA A 437 5.76 -26.52 -36.63
C ALA A 437 4.74 -27.66 -36.55
N GLU A 438 3.60 -27.46 -37.21
CA GLU A 438 2.72 -28.54 -37.64
C GLU A 438 2.85 -28.62 -39.17
N ALA A 439 4.05 -29.02 -39.61
CA ALA A 439 4.23 -29.55 -40.95
C ALA A 439 3.65 -30.97 -40.94
N ASP A 440 2.48 -31.09 -41.55
CA ASP A 440 1.81 -32.32 -42.00
C ASP A 440 2.79 -33.47 -42.32
N PRO A 441 2.64 -34.65 -41.69
CA PRO A 441 3.30 -35.86 -42.16
C PRO A 441 2.30 -36.74 -42.91
N ILE A 442 1.69 -36.27 -44.01
CA ILE A 442 0.98 -37.16 -44.95
C ILE A 442 1.23 -36.72 -46.40
N SER A 443 2.34 -37.21 -46.96
CA SER A 443 2.43 -37.54 -48.39
C SER A 443 3.53 -38.58 -48.63
N ALA A 444 3.17 -39.85 -48.55
CA ALA A 444 3.72 -40.96 -49.35
C ALA A 444 2.83 -42.19 -49.20
#